data_AF-A0A6P0Y4Y8-F1
#
_entry.id   AF-A0A6P0Y4Y8-F1
#
_cell.length_a   1.000
_cell.length_b   1.000
_cell.length_c   1.000
_cell.angle_alpha   90.00
_cell.angle_beta   90.00
_cell.angle_gamma   90.00
#
_symmetry.space_group_name_H-M   'P 1'
#
loop_
_entity.id
_entity.type
_entity.pdbx_description
1 polymer ?
#
loop_
_entity_poly.entity_id
_entity_poly.type
_entity_poly.pdbx_seq_one_letter_code
_entity_poly.pdbx_strand_id
1 'polypeptide(L)'
;QVREVLVKVPRSVSLETKVGSDKDTELGELLETEDASPEEMLMRESLIQALKGLLLDLTQRERSVIAMRYGLEDGRPYSLSEIGRALKLSRERVRQIEAKALQKLRQPKRRNQVRDYLESLT
;
A
#
# COMPACT_ATOMS: atom_id res chain seq x y z
N GLN A 1 -18.35 11.47 41.70
CA GLN A 1 -18.13 12.41 40.57
C GLN A 1 -16.79 13.16 40.59
N VAL A 2 -16.07 13.31 41.71
CA VAL A 2 -14.74 13.99 41.71
C VAL A 2 -13.58 13.08 41.25
N ARG A 3 -13.67 11.76 41.46
CA ARG A 3 -12.63 10.78 41.07
C ARG A 3 -12.45 10.62 39.56
N GLU A 4 -13.50 10.89 38.78
CA GLU A 4 -13.52 10.71 37.33
C GLU A 4 -12.78 11.83 36.59
N VAL A 5 -12.69 13.02 37.20
CA VAL A 5 -12.05 14.21 36.62
C VAL A 5 -10.52 14.16 36.79
N LEU A 6 -10.02 13.53 37.85
CA LEU A 6 -8.58 13.38 38.11
C LEU A 6 -7.85 12.40 37.16
N VAL A 7 -8.58 11.52 36.49
CA VAL A 7 -8.03 10.58 35.49
C VAL A 7 -7.82 11.24 34.12
N LYS A 8 -8.46 12.40 33.87
CA LYS A 8 -8.46 13.09 32.57
C LYS A 8 -7.40 14.17 32.40
N VAL A 9 -6.48 14.34 33.36
CA VAL A 9 -5.34 15.24 33.19
C VAL A 9 -4.13 14.40 32.81
N PRO A 10 -3.71 14.35 31.53
CA PRO A 10 -2.46 13.69 31.18
C PRO A 10 -1.32 14.44 31.88
N ARG A 11 -0.79 13.85 32.95
CA ARG A 11 0.53 14.27 33.46
C ARG A 11 1.54 13.72 32.47
N SER A 12 2.26 14.60 31.77
CA SER A 12 3.38 14.18 30.94
C SER A 12 4.38 13.44 31.83
N VAL A 13 4.73 12.22 31.40
CA VAL A 13 5.76 11.40 32.03
C VAL A 13 7.03 11.48 31.17
N SER A 14 8.20 11.52 31.81
CA SER A 14 9.46 11.57 31.06
C SER A 14 9.74 10.23 30.40
N LEU A 15 10.19 10.25 29.14
CA LEU A 15 10.63 9.06 28.41
C LEU A 15 11.93 8.49 28.98
N GLU A 16 12.74 9.31 29.66
CA GLU A 16 13.98 8.92 30.34
C GLU A 16 13.70 8.22 31.70
N THR A 17 12.42 8.03 32.06
CA THR A 17 12.06 7.38 33.31
C THR A 17 12.48 5.91 33.25
N LYS A 18 13.46 5.51 34.07
CA LYS A 18 13.86 4.11 34.21
C LYS A 18 12.74 3.26 34.82
N VAL A 19 12.41 2.14 34.16
CA VAL A 19 11.35 1.19 34.49
C VAL A 19 11.90 -0.25 34.57
N GLY A 20 11.14 -1.16 35.17
CA GLY A 20 11.58 -2.54 35.45
C GLY A 20 12.24 -2.72 36.82
N SER A 21 12.40 -3.97 37.26
CA SER A 21 12.98 -4.35 38.57
C SER A 21 14.40 -3.83 38.76
N ASP A 22 15.19 -3.83 37.69
CA ASP A 22 16.61 -3.48 37.71
C ASP A 22 16.86 -2.01 37.35
N LYS A 23 15.82 -1.25 36.98
CA LYS A 23 15.90 0.17 36.56
C LYS A 23 16.89 0.44 35.42
N ASP A 24 17.09 -0.56 34.57
CA ASP A 24 18.02 -0.48 33.43
C ASP A 24 17.34 -0.11 32.12
N THR A 25 16.01 -0.25 32.02
CA THR A 25 15.25 0.06 30.79
C THR A 25 14.59 1.43 30.92
N GLU A 26 14.71 2.29 29.91
CA GLU A 26 14.01 3.58 29.89
C GLU A 26 12.58 3.41 29.36
N LEU A 27 11.64 4.24 29.85
CA LEU A 27 10.24 4.19 29.42
C LEU A 27 10.12 4.39 27.89
N GLY A 28 10.99 5.23 27.31
CA GLY A 28 11.06 5.48 25.88
C GLY A 28 11.47 4.26 25.04
N GLU A 29 12.27 3.34 25.61
CA GLU A 29 12.70 2.11 24.92
C GLU A 29 11.57 1.07 24.81
N LEU A 30 10.51 1.20 25.63
CA LEU A 30 9.34 0.32 25.60
C LEU A 30 8.22 0.85 24.69
N LEU A 31 8.35 2.06 24.16
CA LEU A 31 7.39 2.60 23.22
C LEU A 31 7.65 2.01 21.85
N GLU A 32 6.72 1.19 21.36
CA GLU A 32 6.70 0.78 19.96
C GLU A 32 6.64 2.04 19.08
N THR A 33 7.61 2.19 18.18
CA THR A 33 7.60 3.24 17.17
C THR A 33 6.51 2.95 16.15
N GLU A 34 5.79 3.97 15.68
CA GLU A 34 4.84 3.82 14.56
C GLU A 34 5.53 3.58 13.20
N ASP A 35 6.87 3.54 13.18
CA ASP A 35 7.66 3.32 11.99
C ASP A 35 7.57 1.86 11.51
N ALA A 36 7.40 1.68 10.20
CA ALA A 36 7.38 0.36 9.59
C ALA A 36 8.70 -0.38 9.86
N SER A 37 8.61 -1.65 10.23
CA SER A 37 9.80 -2.47 10.48
C SER A 37 10.62 -2.68 9.20
N PRO A 38 11.94 -2.94 9.29
CA PRO A 38 12.76 -3.25 8.12
C PRO A 38 12.20 -4.40 7.28
N GLU A 39 11.59 -5.39 7.92
CA GLU A 39 10.95 -6.52 7.26
C GLU A 39 9.72 -6.09 6.46
N GLU A 40 8.87 -5.24 7.04
CA GLU A 40 7.70 -4.65 6.35
C GLU A 40 8.12 -3.80 5.15
N MET A 41 9.19 -3.02 5.28
CA MET A 41 9.74 -2.23 4.18
C MET A 41 10.23 -3.14 3.04
N LEU A 42 10.97 -4.19 3.35
CA LEU A 42 11.46 -5.17 2.36
C LEU A 42 10.32 -5.92 1.67
N MET A 43 9.28 -6.33 2.42
CA MET A 43 8.08 -6.95 1.84
C MET A 43 7.36 -6.01 0.89
N ARG A 44 7.21 -4.73 1.27
CA ARG A 44 6.57 -3.72 0.43
C ARG A 44 7.35 -3.47 -0.86
N GLU A 45 8.68 -3.37 -0.79
CA GLU A 45 9.51 -3.25 -1.98
C GLU A 45 9.38 -4.47 -2.90
N SER A 46 9.41 -5.67 -2.33
CA SER A 46 9.26 -6.93 -3.07
C SER A 46 7.91 -7.01 -3.78
N LEU A 47 6.83 -6.62 -3.11
CA LEU A 47 5.49 -6.50 -3.70
C LEU A 47 5.48 -5.52 -4.88
N ILE A 48 6.09 -4.34 -4.74
CA ILE A 48 6.17 -3.34 -5.82
C ILE A 48 6.92 -3.92 -7.03
N GLN A 49 8.02 -4.65 -6.82
CA GLN A 49 8.76 -5.27 -7.91
C GLN A 49 7.95 -6.38 -8.60
N ALA A 50 7.25 -7.22 -7.85
CA ALA A 50 6.37 -8.25 -8.39
C ALA A 50 5.25 -7.63 -9.24
N LEU A 51 4.62 -6.56 -8.75
CA LEU A 51 3.59 -5.81 -9.49
C LEU A 51 4.15 -5.19 -10.77
N LYS A 52 5.35 -4.60 -10.73
CA LYS A 52 6.02 -4.09 -11.94
C LYS A 52 6.27 -5.22 -12.95
N GLY A 53 6.73 -6.38 -12.50
CA GLY A 53 6.90 -7.57 -13.34
C GLY A 53 5.60 -7.99 -14.04
N LEU A 54 4.47 -8.01 -13.32
CA LEU A 54 3.17 -8.32 -13.90
C LEU A 54 2.68 -7.30 -14.92
N LEU A 55 3.00 -6.02 -14.73
CA LEU A 55 2.68 -4.97 -15.69
C LEU A 55 3.54 -5.07 -16.96
N LEU A 56 4.77 -5.61 -16.86
CA LEU A 56 5.64 -5.83 -18.02
C LEU A 56 5.04 -6.85 -19.00
N ASP A 57 4.32 -7.83 -18.46
CA ASP A 57 3.60 -8.89 -19.17
C ASP A 57 2.37 -8.40 -19.97
N LEU A 58 1.94 -7.17 -19.73
CA LEU A 58 0.91 -6.50 -20.52
C LEU A 58 1.52 -5.83 -21.74
N THR A 59 0.72 -5.73 -22.81
CA THR A 59 1.11 -4.91 -23.97
C THR A 59 1.26 -3.45 -23.57
N GLN A 60 2.07 -2.67 -24.28
CA GLN A 60 2.27 -1.24 -23.98
C GLN A 60 0.94 -0.48 -23.80
N ARG A 61 -0.04 -0.74 -24.66
CA ARG A 61 -1.38 -0.13 -24.57
C ARG A 61 -2.17 -0.56 -23.33
N GLU A 62 -2.15 -1.85 -23.00
CA GLU A 62 -2.81 -2.36 -21.79
C GLU A 62 -2.17 -1.76 -20.53
N ARG A 63 -0.83 -1.69 -20.50
CA ARG A 63 -0.08 -1.07 -19.40
C ARG A 63 -0.43 0.40 -19.23
N SER A 64 -0.44 1.20 -20.30
CA SER A 64 -0.82 2.62 -20.23
C SER A 64 -2.25 2.82 -19.73
N VAL A 65 -3.21 2.01 -20.20
CA VAL A 65 -4.60 2.10 -19.72
C VAL A 65 -4.68 1.78 -18.23
N ILE A 66 -4.03 0.70 -17.76
CA ILE A 66 -4.02 0.32 -16.34
C ILE A 66 -3.28 1.36 -15.49
N ALA A 67 -2.12 1.86 -15.95
CA ALA A 67 -1.33 2.84 -15.22
C ALA A 67 -2.10 4.14 -14.98
N MET A 68 -2.75 4.68 -16.01
CA MET A 68 -3.61 5.86 -15.87
C MET A 68 -4.87 5.55 -15.04
N ARG A 69 -5.47 4.37 -15.19
CA ARG A 69 -6.71 4.04 -14.48
C ARG A 69 -6.53 4.02 -12.96
N TYR A 70 -5.39 3.51 -12.50
CA TYR A 70 -5.10 3.35 -11.07
C TYR A 70 -4.05 4.35 -10.54
N GLY A 71 -3.64 5.33 -11.34
CA GLY A 71 -2.67 6.35 -10.92
C GLY A 71 -1.29 5.80 -10.60
N LEU A 72 -0.83 4.77 -11.32
CA LEU A 72 0.44 4.09 -11.03
C LEU A 72 1.69 4.92 -11.41
N GLU A 73 1.51 6.00 -12.19
CA GLU A 73 2.60 6.90 -12.62
C GLU A 73 2.58 8.23 -11.86
N ASP A 74 1.42 8.87 -11.72
CA ASP A 74 1.27 10.23 -11.18
C ASP A 74 0.41 10.29 -9.89
N GLY A 75 0.00 9.13 -9.37
CA GLY A 75 -0.83 9.02 -8.17
C GLY A 75 -2.30 9.42 -8.37
N ARG A 76 -2.73 9.74 -9.60
CA ARG A 76 -4.10 10.21 -9.88
C ARG A 76 -4.84 9.22 -10.78
N PRO A 77 -5.98 8.66 -10.33
CA PRO A 77 -6.79 7.80 -11.18
C PRO A 77 -7.56 8.62 -12.21
N TYR A 78 -7.53 8.18 -13.47
CA TYR A 78 -8.27 8.81 -14.58
C TYR A 78 -9.55 8.04 -14.93
N SER A 79 -10.57 8.76 -15.41
CA SER A 79 -11.79 8.17 -15.97
C SER A 79 -11.53 7.54 -17.34
N LEU A 80 -12.36 6.56 -17.73
CA LEU A 80 -12.28 5.93 -19.07
C LEU A 80 -12.37 6.95 -20.22
N SER A 81 -13.11 8.04 -20.01
CA SER A 81 -13.24 9.12 -20.99
C SER A 81 -11.96 9.94 -21.11
N GLU A 82 -11.30 10.27 -20.00
CA GLU A 82 -10.03 11.02 -19.98
C GLU A 82 -8.91 10.19 -20.59
N ILE A 83 -8.81 8.92 -20.21
CA ILE A 83 -7.88 7.96 -20.81
C ILE A 83 -8.13 7.82 -22.32
N GLY A 84 -9.41 7.78 -22.73
CA GLY A 84 -9.80 7.74 -24.14
C GLY A 84 -9.32 8.97 -24.91
N ARG A 85 -9.47 10.17 -24.33
CA ARG A 85 -8.95 11.42 -24.95
C ARG A 85 -7.42 11.39 -25.07
N ALA A 86 -6.71 10.99 -24.02
CA ALA A 86 -5.24 10.94 -24.00
C ALA A 86 -4.68 9.93 -25.02
N LEU A 87 -5.31 8.75 -25.16
CA LEU A 87 -4.85 7.67 -26.04
C LEU A 87 -5.51 7.69 -27.42
N LYS A 88 -6.35 8.69 -27.73
CA LYS A 88 -7.15 8.79 -28.97
C LYS A 88 -8.00 7.53 -29.22
N LEU A 89 -8.67 7.05 -28.18
CA LEU A 89 -9.56 5.88 -28.18
C LEU A 89 -10.97 6.27 -27.74
N SER A 90 -11.98 5.53 -28.20
CA SER A 90 -13.33 5.66 -27.65
C SER A 90 -13.36 5.14 -26.20
N ARG A 91 -14.28 5.68 -25.38
CA ARG A 91 -14.51 5.22 -24.01
C ARG A 91 -14.72 3.72 -23.92
N GLU A 92 -15.53 3.16 -24.83
CA GLU A 92 -15.80 1.72 -24.87
C GLU A 92 -14.55 0.92 -25.24
N ARG A 93 -13.70 1.44 -26.12
CA ARG A 93 -12.44 0.78 -26.46
C ARG A 93 -11.49 0.73 -25.27
N VAL A 94 -11.41 1.79 -24.45
CA VAL A 94 -10.63 1.78 -23.20
C VAL A 94 -11.18 0.73 -22.24
N ARG A 95 -12.51 0.65 -22.05
CA ARG A 95 -13.16 -0.36 -21.21
C ARG A 95 -12.81 -1.79 -21.63
N GLN A 96 -12.80 -2.06 -22.94
CA GLN A 96 -12.41 -3.37 -23.46
C GLN A 96 -10.94 -3.71 -23.17
N ILE A 97 -10.04 -2.73 -23.33
CA ILE A 97 -8.62 -2.92 -23.04
C ILE A 97 -8.40 -3.17 -21.54
N GLU A 98 -9.04 -2.39 -20.67
CA GLU A 98 -9.02 -2.57 -19.21
C GLU A 98 -9.48 -3.98 -18.83
N ALA A 99 -10.65 -4.41 -19.32
CA ALA A 99 -11.18 -5.74 -19.04
C ALA A 99 -10.23 -6.86 -19.49
N LYS A 100 -9.62 -6.73 -20.67
CA LYS A 100 -8.66 -7.69 -21.20
C LYS A 100 -7.38 -7.73 -20.37
N ALA A 101 -6.87 -6.58 -19.95
CA ALA A 101 -5.69 -6.47 -19.09
C ALA A 101 -5.96 -7.09 -17.71
N LEU A 102 -7.11 -6.80 -17.09
CA LEU A 102 -7.50 -7.39 -15.81
C LEU A 102 -7.68 -8.91 -15.91
N GLN A 103 -8.29 -9.40 -16.99
CA GLN A 103 -8.41 -10.84 -17.24
C GLN A 103 -7.04 -11.51 -17.34
N LYS A 104 -6.08 -10.86 -18.00
CA LYS A 104 -4.68 -11.32 -18.09
C LYS A 104 -3.98 -11.32 -16.74
N LEU A 105 -4.19 -10.32 -15.89
CA LEU A 105 -3.59 -10.25 -14.55
C LEU A 105 -4.19 -11.26 -13.57
N ARG A 106 -5.49 -11.60 -13.74
CA ARG A 106 -6.21 -12.57 -12.92
C ARG A 106 -5.87 -14.04 -13.18
N GLN A 107 -5.01 -14.34 -14.16
CA GLN A 107 -4.62 -15.71 -14.47
C GLN A 107 -3.90 -16.36 -13.27
N PRO A 108 -4.14 -17.64 -12.94
CA PRO A 108 -3.60 -18.26 -11.73
C PRO A 108 -2.09 -18.17 -11.59
N LYS A 109 -1.35 -18.38 -12.69
CA LYS A 109 0.12 -18.26 -12.72
C LYS A 109 0.61 -16.89 -12.24
N ARG A 110 -0.08 -15.81 -12.63
CA ARG A 110 0.27 -14.43 -12.30
C ARG A 110 -0.25 -13.99 -10.94
N ARG A 111 -1.49 -14.37 -10.63
CA ARG A 111 -2.11 -14.11 -9.32
C ARG A 111 -1.28 -14.72 -8.19
N ASN A 112 -0.79 -15.94 -8.37
CA ASN A 112 0.01 -16.62 -7.36
C ASN A 112 1.34 -15.91 -7.08
N GLN A 113 1.89 -15.13 -8.02
CA GLN A 113 3.13 -14.36 -7.78
C GLN A 113 2.96 -13.20 -6.80
N VAL A 114 1.73 -12.74 -6.59
CA VAL A 114 1.42 -11.59 -5.70
C VAL A 114 0.61 -12.02 -4.48
N ARG A 115 0.01 -13.22 -4.54
CA ARG A 115 -0.90 -13.71 -3.52
C ARG A 115 -0.24 -13.79 -2.15
N ASP A 116 0.98 -14.31 -2.09
CA ASP A 116 1.70 -14.50 -0.83
C ASP A 116 1.97 -13.15 -0.13
N TYR A 117 2.22 -12.08 -0.91
CA TYR A 117 2.36 -10.72 -0.38
C TYR A 117 1.04 -10.10 0.08
N LEU A 118 -0.10 -10.51 -0.49
CA LEU A 118 -1.42 -10.02 -0.09
C LEU A 118 -1.89 -10.68 1.21
N GLU A 119 -1.54 -11.95 1.43
CA GLU A 119 -1.81 -12.67 2.68
C GLU A 119 -0.98 -12.11 3.85
N SER A 120 0.19 -11.52 3.60
CA SER A 120 1.01 -10.86 4.63
C SER A 120 0.58 -9.41 4.94
N LEU A 121 -0.33 -8.84 4.15
CA LEU A 121 -0.84 -7.46 4.31
C LEU A 121 -2.18 -7.40 5.06
N THR A 122 -2.82 -8.54 5.31
CA THR A 122 -4.14 -8.69 5.96
C THR A 122 -4.02 -9.42 7.28
#